data_AF-A0A2T0AV63-F1
#
_entry.id   AF-A0A2T0AV63-F1
#
_cell.length_a   1.000
_cell.length_b   1.000
_cell.length_c   1.000
_cell.angle_alpha   90.00
_cell.angle_beta   90.00
_cell.angle_gamma   90.00
#
_symmetry.space_group_name_H-M   'P 1'
#
loop_
_entity.id
_entity.type
_entity.pdbx_description
1 polymer ?
#
loop_
_entity_poly.entity_id
_entity_poly.type
_entity_poly.pdbx_seq_one_letter_code
_entity_poly.pdbx_strand_id
1 'polypeptide(L)'
;MSPGTSTLEKRARQILGVSPEAGAQAIKKAYRRLARQYHPDRNPNDKTVVEKFLLITEAYQYLLYHKLPGRNSRLAAGVTLENEDADKLYARWWMEHFGEFF
;
A
#
# COMPACT_ATOMS: atom_id res chain seq x y z
N MET A 1 -7.97 27.94 1.81
CA MET A 1 -8.91 26.82 2.05
C MET A 1 -8.72 25.83 0.91
N SER A 2 -8.04 24.71 1.14
CA SER A 2 -7.67 23.80 0.05
C SER A 2 -8.90 23.03 -0.45
N PRO A 3 -9.15 23.01 -1.77
CA PRO A 3 -10.33 22.41 -2.38
C PRO A 3 -10.34 20.89 -2.12
N GLY A 4 -11.55 20.34 -1.97
CA GLY A 4 -11.83 19.08 -1.31
C GLY A 4 -10.87 17.93 -1.59
N THR A 5 -10.46 17.25 -0.50
CA THR A 5 -9.73 15.98 -0.52
C THR A 5 -10.21 15.09 -1.66
N SER A 6 -9.32 14.80 -2.60
CA SER A 6 -9.57 13.87 -3.71
C SER A 6 -10.13 12.57 -3.15
N THR A 7 -11.15 12.00 -3.80
CA THR A 7 -11.73 10.69 -3.45
C THR A 7 -10.64 9.61 -3.27
N LEU A 8 -9.53 9.72 -4.01
CA LEU A 8 -8.36 8.85 -3.88
C LEU A 8 -7.60 9.06 -2.57
N GLU A 9 -7.42 10.30 -2.11
CA GLU A 9 -6.80 10.58 -0.82
C GLU A 9 -7.62 9.99 0.32
N LYS A 10 -8.93 10.20 0.30
CA LYS A 10 -9.83 9.64 1.31
C LYS A 10 -9.74 8.12 1.35
N ARG A 11 -9.74 7.45 0.20
CA ARG A 11 -9.58 5.99 0.09
C ARG A 11 -8.20 5.53 0.59
N ALA A 12 -7.12 6.19 0.19
CA ALA A 12 -5.77 5.83 0.62
C ALA A 12 -5.61 5.94 2.14
N ARG A 13 -6.17 7.00 2.75
CA ARG A 13 -6.17 7.15 4.21
C ARG A 13 -7.01 6.09 4.92
N GLN A 14 -8.15 5.71 4.35
CA GLN A 14 -8.98 4.61 4.86
C GLN A 14 -8.26 3.27 4.79
N ILE A 15 -7.58 2.96 3.70
CA ILE A 15 -6.78 1.73 3.52
C ILE A 15 -5.67 1.64 4.59
N LEU A 16 -4.98 2.75 4.86
CA LEU A 16 -3.97 2.79 5.92
C LEU A 16 -4.58 2.89 7.34
N GLY A 17 -5.87 3.17 7.46
CA GLY A 17 -6.55 3.40 8.74
C GLY A 17 -6.01 4.62 9.49
N VAL A 18 -5.68 5.70 8.77
CA VAL A 18 -5.14 6.94 9.35
C VAL A 18 -6.15 8.08 9.27
N SER A 19 -6.06 9.01 10.23
CA SER A 19 -6.89 10.22 10.24
C SER A 19 -6.67 11.07 8.97
N PRO A 20 -7.69 11.83 8.51
CA PRO A 20 -7.52 12.90 7.52
C PRO A 20 -6.41 13.89 7.87
N GLU A 21 -6.15 14.10 9.16
CA GLU A 21 -5.11 15.01 9.66
C GLU A 21 -3.78 14.31 9.93
N ALA A 22 -3.69 13.00 9.68
CA ALA A 22 -2.46 12.24 9.91
C ALA A 22 -1.33 12.78 9.01
N GLY A 23 -0.23 13.19 9.66
CA GLY A 23 1.00 13.59 8.99
C GLY A 23 1.84 12.40 8.52
N ALA A 24 2.94 12.70 7.83
CA ALA A 24 3.81 11.70 7.21
C ALA A 24 4.32 10.62 8.18
N GLN A 25 4.60 10.98 9.44
CA GLN A 25 5.09 10.02 10.43
C GLN A 25 4.02 8.98 10.81
N ALA A 26 2.75 9.41 10.96
CA ALA A 26 1.63 8.52 11.24
C ALA A 26 1.34 7.60 10.03
N ILE A 27 1.42 8.14 8.81
CA ILE A 27 1.30 7.37 7.56
C ILE A 27 2.37 6.28 7.49
N LYS A 28 3.65 6.63 7.71
CA LYS A 28 4.76 5.66 7.75
C LYS A 28 4.57 4.59 8.82
N LYS A 29 4.11 4.97 10.02
CA LYS A 29 3.86 4.04 11.12
C LYS A 29 2.73 3.05 10.78
N ALA A 30 1.63 3.55 10.21
CA ALA A 30 0.50 2.73 9.78
C ALA A 30 0.90 1.75 8.67
N TYR A 31 1.61 2.25 7.65
CA TYR A 31 2.16 1.42 6.58
C TYR A 31 3.03 0.30 7.12
N ARG A 32 4.02 0.60 7.98
CA ARG A 32 4.90 -0.43 8.57
C ARG A 32 4.12 -1.51 9.33
N ARG A 33 3.11 -1.11 10.11
CA ARG A 33 2.26 -2.07 10.84
C ARG A 33 1.53 -3.01 9.88
N LEU A 34 0.90 -2.46 8.86
CA LEU A 34 0.10 -3.21 7.88
C LEU A 34 0.98 -4.05 6.94
N ALA A 35 2.12 -3.52 6.50
CA ALA A 35 3.08 -4.21 5.65
C ALA A 35 3.61 -5.48 6.33
N ARG A 36 3.94 -5.43 7.63
CA ARG A 36 4.30 -6.64 8.39
C ARG A 36 3.13 -7.61 8.54
N GLN A 37 1.92 -7.13 8.74
CA GLN A 37 0.74 -7.99 8.93
C GLN A 37 0.40 -8.76 7.65
N TYR A 38 0.45 -8.08 6.51
CA TYR A 38 0.08 -8.61 5.21
C TYR A 38 1.28 -9.00 4.35
N HIS A 39 2.46 -9.21 4.96
CA HIS A 39 3.66 -9.58 4.20
C HIS A 39 3.50 -10.98 3.59
N PRO A 40 3.85 -11.21 2.32
CA PRO A 40 3.74 -12.53 1.68
C PRO A 40 4.58 -13.60 2.39
N ASP A 41 5.77 -13.27 2.91
CA ASP A 41 6.58 -14.25 3.68
C ASP A 41 5.87 -14.77 4.94
N ARG A 42 5.00 -13.95 5.56
CA ARG A 42 4.24 -14.37 6.75
C ARG A 42 2.92 -15.04 6.39
N ASN A 43 2.48 -14.90 5.14
CA ASN A 43 1.23 -15.42 4.62
C ASN A 43 1.47 -16.14 3.28
N PRO A 44 2.34 -17.16 3.27
CA PRO A 44 2.64 -17.88 2.03
C PRO A 44 1.36 -18.54 1.49
N ASN A 45 1.14 -18.42 0.18
CA ASN A 45 0.01 -18.98 -0.57
C ASN A 45 -1.35 -18.28 -0.42
N ASP A 46 -1.45 -17.16 0.28
CA ASP A 46 -2.70 -16.38 0.35
C ASP A 46 -2.68 -15.21 -0.66
N LYS A 47 -3.27 -15.45 -1.84
CA LYS A 47 -3.41 -14.44 -2.90
C LYS A 47 -4.18 -13.19 -2.42
N THR A 48 -5.10 -13.34 -1.47
CA THR A 48 -5.88 -12.20 -0.93
C THR A 48 -5.02 -11.29 -0.04
N VAL A 49 -3.99 -11.84 0.59
CA VAL A 49 -3.03 -11.07 1.39
C VAL A 49 -2.11 -10.26 0.50
N VAL A 50 -1.66 -10.84 -0.61
CA VAL A 50 -0.89 -10.13 -1.65
C VAL A 50 -1.67 -8.92 -2.15
N GLU A 51 -2.96 -9.09 -2.49
CA GLU A 51 -3.81 -7.99 -2.95
C GLU A 51 -3.92 -6.85 -1.92
N LYS A 52 -4.15 -7.20 -0.64
CA LYS A 52 -4.19 -6.21 0.45
C LYS A 52 -2.87 -5.49 0.61
N PHE A 53 -1.75 -6.22 0.55
CA PHE A 53 -0.41 -5.64 0.67
C PHE A 53 -0.11 -4.64 -0.44
N LEU A 54 -0.51 -4.96 -1.68
CA LEU A 54 -0.35 -4.07 -2.82
C LEU A 54 -1.21 -2.81 -2.67
N LEU A 55 -2.47 -2.94 -2.26
CA LEU A 55 -3.35 -1.80 -1.96
C LEU A 55 -2.77 -0.88 -0.88
N ILE A 56 -2.24 -1.46 0.21
CA ILE A 56 -1.58 -0.72 1.30
C ILE A 56 -0.36 0.04 0.77
N THR A 57 0.44 -0.59 -0.09
CA THR A 57 1.65 0.00 -0.66
C THR A 57 1.33 1.14 -1.63
N GLU A 58 0.31 0.97 -2.48
CA GLU A 58 -0.17 2.03 -3.35
C GLU A 58 -0.72 3.22 -2.55
N ALA A 59 -1.52 2.96 -1.50
CA ALA A 59 -2.05 4.01 -0.61
C ALA A 59 -0.92 4.81 0.05
N TYR A 60 0.11 4.13 0.54
CA TYR A 60 1.30 4.75 1.10
C TYR A 60 2.04 5.62 0.08
N GLN A 61 2.26 5.11 -1.13
CA GLN A 61 2.95 5.85 -2.19
C GLN A 61 2.17 7.10 -2.61
N TYR A 62 0.85 7.00 -2.73
CA TYR A 62 -0.01 8.13 -3.05
C TYR A 62 0.06 9.22 -1.96
N LEU A 63 -0.07 8.86 -0.68
CA LEU A 63 -0.11 9.84 0.39
C LEU A 63 1.23 10.53 0.65
N LEU A 64 2.37 9.86 0.45
CA LEU A 64 3.69 10.46 0.71
C LEU A 64 4.32 11.13 -0.50
N TYR A 65 4.12 10.58 -1.70
CA TYR A 65 4.84 11.02 -2.89
C TYR A 65 3.92 11.64 -3.93
N HIS A 66 2.61 11.74 -3.63
CA HIS A 66 1.57 12.13 -4.60
C HIS A 66 1.66 11.36 -5.91
N LYS A 67 2.22 10.14 -5.85
CA LYS A 67 2.42 9.30 -7.03
C LYS A 67 1.05 8.78 -7.41
N LEU A 68 0.47 9.36 -8.46
CA LEU A 68 -0.77 8.88 -9.01
C LEU A 68 -0.58 7.41 -9.36
N PRO A 69 -1.47 6.54 -8.87
CA PRO A 69 -1.32 5.14 -9.16
C PRO A 69 -1.62 4.97 -10.66
N GLY A 70 -0.83 4.15 -11.36
CA GLY A 70 -0.81 4.09 -12.83
C GLY A 70 -2.14 3.66 -13.47
N ARG A 71 -2.19 3.54 -14.80
CA ARG A 71 -3.41 3.16 -15.55
C ARG A 71 -4.05 1.83 -15.08
N ASN A 72 -3.25 0.95 -14.45
CA ASN A 72 -3.65 -0.33 -13.83
C ASN A 72 -3.61 -0.30 -12.28
N SER A 73 -3.76 0.89 -11.70
CA SER A 73 -3.81 1.13 -10.25
C SER A 73 -4.92 0.36 -9.55
N ARG A 74 -4.61 -0.33 -8.46
CA ARG A 74 -5.61 -1.03 -7.62
C ARG A 74 -6.35 -0.07 -6.69
N LEU A 75 -5.76 1.08 -6.37
CA LEU A 75 -6.47 2.22 -5.78
C LEU A 75 -7.57 2.79 -6.68
N ALA A 76 -7.43 2.66 -8.00
CA ALA A 76 -8.34 3.20 -9.00
C ALA A 76 -9.29 2.15 -9.60
N ALA A 77 -8.83 0.91 -9.77
CA ALA A 77 -9.54 -0.20 -10.37
C ALA A 77 -9.58 -1.38 -9.40
N GLY A 78 -10.75 -1.62 -8.79
CA GLY A 78 -10.96 -2.87 -8.07
C GLY A 78 -11.07 -4.01 -9.08
N VAL A 79 -10.07 -4.89 -9.16
CA VAL A 79 -10.16 -6.34 -9.49
C VAL A 79 -8.76 -6.97 -9.65
N THR A 80 -8.76 -8.28 -9.40
CA THR A 80 -7.73 -9.31 -9.18
C THR A 80 -6.50 -9.36 -10.09
N LEU A 81 -5.39 -9.84 -9.52
CA LEU A 81 -4.18 -10.19 -10.27
C LEU A 81 -4.03 -11.70 -10.41
N GLU A 82 -3.94 -12.13 -11.66
CA GLU A 82 -3.24 -13.35 -12.05
C GLU A 82 -1.83 -12.94 -12.47
N ASN A 83 -0.87 -12.97 -11.55
CA ASN A 83 0.54 -12.96 -11.89
C ASN A 83 1.32 -13.68 -10.80
N GLU A 84 1.64 -14.94 -11.07
CA GLU A 84 2.25 -15.88 -10.10
C GLU A 84 3.70 -15.50 -9.72
N ASP A 85 4.33 -14.58 -10.46
CA ASP A 85 5.70 -14.12 -10.21
C ASP A 85 5.81 -12.75 -9.53
N ALA A 86 4.69 -12.02 -9.37
CA ALA A 86 4.69 -10.74 -8.66
C ALA A 86 5.12 -10.93 -7.20
N ASP A 87 4.72 -12.02 -6.58
CA ASP A 87 4.95 -12.31 -5.16
C ASP A 87 6.45 -12.39 -4.83
N LYS A 88 7.25 -13.04 -5.68
CA LYS A 88 8.70 -13.22 -5.46
C LYS A 88 9.54 -12.02 -5.87
N LEU A 89 9.13 -11.27 -6.89
CA LEU A 89 9.82 -10.05 -7.31
C LEU A 89 9.58 -8.92 -6.30
N TYR A 90 8.35 -8.83 -5.76
CA TYR A 90 8.00 -7.79 -4.80
C TYR A 90 8.57 -8.04 -3.41
N ALA A 91 8.58 -9.29 -2.93
CA ALA A 91 9.22 -9.64 -1.65
C ALA A 91 10.73 -9.31 -1.66
N ARG A 92 11.42 -9.60 -2.77
CA ARG A 92 12.86 -9.26 -2.92
C ARG A 92 13.11 -7.76 -2.99
N TRP A 93 12.36 -7.04 -3.83
CA TRP A 93 12.43 -5.57 -3.91
C TRP A 93 12.14 -4.91 -2.55
N TRP A 94 11.23 -5.47 -1.77
CA TRP A 94 10.90 -4.95 -0.44
C TRP A 94 12.00 -5.17 0.59
N MET A 95 12.66 -6.34 0.63
CA MET A 95 13.82 -6.54 1.50
C MET A 95 14.95 -5.57 1.16
N GLU A 96 15.14 -5.28 -0.13
CA GLU A 96 16.18 -4.35 -0.61
C GLU A 96 15.88 -2.89 -0.24
N HIS A 97 14.62 -2.44 -0.36
CA HIS A 97 14.26 -1.04 -0.13
C HIS A 97 13.73 -0.73 1.27
N PHE A 98 13.25 -1.73 2.01
CA PHE A 98 12.56 -1.56 3.28
C PHE A 98 13.03 -2.53 4.38
N GLY A 99 13.99 -3.42 4.13
CA GLY A 99 14.50 -4.38 5.11
C GLY A 99 15.09 -3.73 6.38
N GLU A 100 15.56 -2.49 6.30
CA GLU A 100 16.05 -1.74 7.47
C GLU A 100 14.94 -1.15 8.36
N PHE A 101 13.67 -1.16 7.93
CA PHE A 101 12.55 -0.55 8.67
C PHE A 101 11.81 -1.52 9.61
N PHE A 102 12.24 -2.79 9.69
CA PHE A 102 11.55 -3.86 10.42
C PHE A 102 12.52 -4.71 11.22
#